data_AF-A0A1H3HUP1-F1
#
_entry.id   AF-A0A1H3HUP1-F1
#
_cell.length_a   1.000
_cell.length_b   1.000
_cell.length_c   1.000
_cell.angle_alpha   90.00
_cell.angle_beta   90.00
_cell.angle_gamma   90.00
#
_symmetry.space_group_name_H-M   'P 1'
#
loop_
_entity.id
_entity.type
_entity.pdbx_description
1 polymer ?
#
loop_
_entity_poly.entity_id
_entity_poly.type
_entity_poly.pdbx_seq_one_letter_code
_entity_poly.pdbx_strand_id
1 'polypeptide(L)'
;MKKKFSKASVIGFSLIMLSVIIGQFFIFNDIMVHELGRKVFDALYPPLLICLFLTHISGIVLSIVGLVNAIRKKLRGIGFSIAGIVFFVIEAVVIILILGLLFIIATGGEMRAPETISLATYETTVREPREPEFYENNENLIFLENNINEDMSLSEVIDVFEQMHDKMGDGDRTVFKSGSNTYSVYDYNAGVFVDAGFHYGFCLKRWFTAEDGERYQICVNVLYKADSESYKYRDEDMSIDVHGNVNEDFFDDIRNTDAYEYASSLEIERIDIYMGPQQ
;
A
#
# COMPACT_ATOMS: atom_id res chain seq x y z
N MET A 1 -54.40 -23.82 4.31
CA MET A 1 -53.52 -22.65 4.50
C MET A 1 -52.56 -22.51 3.32
N LYS A 2 -52.75 -21.49 2.46
CA LYS A 2 -51.78 -21.11 1.41
C LYS A 2 -50.60 -20.42 2.10
N LYS A 3 -49.45 -21.10 2.24
CA LYS A 3 -48.22 -20.44 2.70
C LYS A 3 -47.73 -19.50 1.59
N LYS A 4 -48.07 -18.21 1.72
CA LYS A 4 -47.42 -17.13 0.97
C LYS A 4 -45.96 -17.14 1.40
N PHE A 5 -45.03 -17.44 0.50
CA PHE A 5 -43.67 -16.94 0.66
C PHE A 5 -43.78 -15.43 0.80
N SER A 6 -43.41 -14.89 1.97
CA SER A 6 -43.47 -13.44 2.17
C SER A 6 -42.41 -12.85 1.25
N LYS A 7 -42.77 -11.81 0.49
CA LYS A 7 -41.80 -11.06 -0.35
C LYS A 7 -40.55 -10.65 0.44
N ALA A 8 -40.66 -10.55 1.76
CA ALA A 8 -39.57 -10.28 2.69
C ALA A 8 -38.44 -11.33 2.67
N SER A 9 -38.72 -12.63 2.46
CA SER A 9 -37.65 -13.66 2.48
C SER A 9 -36.77 -13.63 1.24
N VAL A 10 -37.34 -13.23 0.10
CA VAL A 10 -36.59 -13.10 -1.17
C VAL A 10 -35.72 -11.85 -1.14
N ILE A 11 -36.26 -10.73 -0.65
CA ILE A 11 -35.52 -9.47 -0.50
C ILE A 11 -34.37 -9.64 0.51
N GLY A 12 -34.60 -10.33 1.62
CA GLY A 12 -33.55 -10.60 2.62
C GLY A 12 -32.39 -11.43 2.06
N PHE A 13 -32.69 -12.46 1.27
CA PHE A 13 -31.65 -13.27 0.63
C PHE A 13 -30.83 -12.46 -0.39
N SER A 14 -31.48 -11.62 -1.20
CA SER A 14 -30.81 -10.75 -2.17
C SER A 14 -29.89 -9.71 -1.51
N LEU A 15 -30.30 -9.14 -0.38
CA LEU A 15 -29.48 -8.17 0.36
C LEU A 15 -28.26 -8.82 1.02
N ILE A 16 -28.41 -10.03 1.56
CA ILE A 16 -27.29 -10.78 2.14
C ILE A 16 -26.27 -11.14 1.05
N MET A 17 -26.73 -11.65 -0.09
CA MET A 17 -25.85 -11.93 -1.22
C MET A 17 -25.12 -10.66 -1.68
N LEU A 18 -25.82 -9.53 -1.82
CA LEU A 18 -25.20 -8.26 -2.19
C LEU A 18 -24.11 -7.82 -1.21
N SER A 19 -24.34 -7.99 0.10
CA SER A 19 -23.34 -7.64 1.13
C SER A 19 -22.08 -8.51 1.07
N VAL A 20 -22.23 -9.81 0.81
CA VAL A 20 -21.09 -10.74 0.64
C VAL A 20 -20.28 -10.38 -0.61
N ILE A 21 -20.95 -9.97 -1.68
CA ILE A 21 -20.31 -9.57 -2.95
C ILE A 21 -19.49 -8.29 -2.75
N ILE A 22 -20.05 -7.30 -2.05
CA ILE A 22 -19.35 -6.05 -1.74
C ILE A 22 -18.13 -6.34 -0.84
N GLY A 23 -18.28 -7.21 0.17
CA GLY A 23 -17.17 -7.59 1.04
C GLY A 23 -16.03 -8.31 0.30
N GLN A 24 -16.36 -9.26 -0.58
CA GLN A 24 -15.36 -9.95 -1.41
C GLN A 24 -14.65 -9.00 -2.36
N PHE A 25 -15.35 -8.01 -2.92
CA PHE A 25 -14.76 -7.00 -3.78
C PHE A 25 -13.68 -6.18 -3.06
N PHE A 26 -13.94 -5.73 -1.83
CA PHE A 26 -12.96 -4.96 -1.05
C PHE A 26 -11.73 -5.79 -0.65
N ILE A 27 -11.93 -7.02 -0.18
CA ILE A 27 -10.82 -7.91 0.21
C ILE A 27 -9.94 -8.24 -1.00
N PHE A 28 -10.55 -8.52 -2.15
CA PHE A 28 -9.80 -8.86 -3.36
C PHE A 28 -9.02 -7.66 -3.91
N ASN A 29 -9.57 -6.45 -3.80
CA ASN A 29 -8.90 -5.23 -4.25
C ASN A 29 -7.66 -4.92 -3.38
N ASP A 30 -7.77 -5.09 -2.06
CA ASP A 30 -6.69 -4.82 -1.11
C ASP A 30 -5.50 -5.78 -1.30
N ILE A 31 -5.79 -7.09 -1.47
CA ILE A 31 -4.75 -8.12 -1.69
C ILE A 31 -4.07 -7.92 -3.06
N MET A 32 -4.85 -7.68 -4.12
CA MET A 32 -4.32 -7.54 -5.48
C MET A 32 -3.40 -6.32 -5.65
N VAL A 33 -3.70 -5.20 -4.97
CA VAL A 33 -2.88 -3.99 -5.02
C VAL A 33 -1.56 -4.18 -4.26
N HIS A 34 -1.60 -4.89 -3.13
CA HIS A 34 -0.42 -5.10 -2.29
C HIS A 34 0.58 -6.14 -2.83
N GLU A 35 0.10 -7.25 -3.43
CA GLU A 35 1.00 -8.37 -3.80
C GLU A 35 1.42 -8.41 -5.27
N LEU A 36 0.58 -7.98 -6.22
CA LEU A 36 0.85 -8.21 -7.65
C LEU A 36 1.55 -7.04 -8.37
N GLY A 37 1.68 -5.89 -7.73
CA GLY A 37 2.28 -4.70 -8.30
C GLY A 37 1.39 -4.01 -9.35
N ARG A 38 1.54 -2.68 -9.46
CA ARG A 38 0.61 -1.78 -10.18
C ARG A 38 0.40 -2.16 -11.66
N LYS A 39 1.44 -2.63 -12.36
CA LYS A 39 1.37 -3.02 -13.78
C LYS A 39 0.54 -4.28 -14.05
N VAL A 40 0.61 -5.28 -13.18
CA VAL A 40 -0.16 -6.52 -13.32
C VAL A 40 -1.62 -6.28 -12.93
N PHE A 41 -1.83 -5.44 -11.90
CA PHE A 41 -3.14 -4.96 -11.50
C PHE A 41 -3.86 -4.25 -12.66
N ASP A 42 -3.23 -3.27 -13.31
CA ASP A 42 -3.86 -2.51 -14.41
C ASP A 42 -4.25 -3.39 -15.61
N ALA A 43 -3.49 -4.46 -15.86
CA ALA A 43 -3.77 -5.40 -16.96
C ALA A 43 -4.90 -6.40 -16.62
N LEU A 44 -4.97 -6.88 -15.38
CA LEU A 44 -5.91 -7.92 -14.95
C LEU A 44 -7.21 -7.36 -14.36
N TYR A 45 -7.18 -6.17 -13.77
CA TYR A 45 -8.30 -5.61 -13.02
C TYR A 45 -9.53 -5.29 -13.91
N PRO A 46 -9.39 -4.63 -15.08
CA PRO A 46 -10.55 -4.37 -15.94
C PRO A 46 -11.29 -5.64 -16.40
N PRO A 47 -10.64 -6.70 -16.90
CA PRO A 47 -11.34 -7.92 -17.28
C PRO A 47 -11.91 -8.68 -16.08
N LEU A 48 -11.23 -8.70 -14.93
CA LEU A 48 -11.76 -9.29 -13.69
C LEU A 48 -13.03 -8.59 -13.22
N LEU A 49 -13.05 -7.26 -13.25
CA LEU A 49 -14.21 -6.46 -12.87
C LEU A 49 -15.41 -6.75 -13.79
N ILE A 50 -15.18 -6.87 -15.10
CA ILE A 50 -16.20 -7.23 -16.08
C ILE A 50 -16.72 -8.66 -15.81
N CYS A 51 -15.83 -9.63 -15.58
CA CYS A 51 -16.22 -11.01 -15.26
C CYS A 51 -17.04 -11.09 -13.98
N LEU A 52 -16.63 -10.39 -12.92
CA LEU A 52 -17.38 -10.28 -11.67
C LEU A 52 -18.75 -9.65 -11.92
N PHE A 53 -18.84 -8.54 -12.66
CA PHE A 53 -20.14 -7.91 -12.93
C PHE A 53 -21.08 -8.82 -13.74
N LEU A 54 -20.55 -9.51 -14.75
CA LEU A 54 -21.33 -10.40 -15.61
C LEU A 54 -21.84 -11.65 -14.87
N THR A 55 -21.05 -12.24 -13.97
CA THR A 55 -21.47 -13.42 -13.17
C THR A 55 -22.68 -13.09 -12.29
N HIS A 56 -22.71 -11.89 -11.70
CA HIS A 56 -23.85 -11.46 -10.90
C HIS A 56 -25.11 -11.22 -11.75
N ILE A 57 -24.95 -10.63 -12.93
CA ILE A 57 -26.07 -10.45 -13.86
C ILE A 57 -26.61 -11.81 -14.33
N SER A 58 -25.73 -12.77 -14.67
CA SER A 58 -26.17 -14.13 -15.04
C SER A 58 -26.88 -14.83 -13.89
N GLY A 59 -26.36 -14.73 -12.66
CA GLY A 59 -26.99 -15.29 -11.47
C GLY A 59 -28.40 -14.74 -11.23
N ILE A 60 -28.60 -13.43 -11.43
CA ILE A 60 -29.93 -12.80 -11.32
C ILE A 60 -30.87 -13.29 -12.43
N VAL A 61 -30.43 -13.27 -13.69
CA VAL A 61 -31.23 -13.71 -14.83
C VAL A 61 -31.66 -15.17 -14.67
N LEU A 62 -30.74 -16.04 -14.26
CA LEU A 62 -31.01 -17.46 -14.08
C LEU A 62 -31.89 -17.74 -12.87
N SER A 63 -31.74 -16.97 -11.79
CA SER A 63 -32.65 -17.03 -10.64
C SER A 63 -34.09 -16.67 -11.05
N ILE A 64 -34.27 -15.65 -11.90
CA ILE A 64 -35.58 -15.26 -12.45
C ILE A 64 -36.14 -16.34 -13.37
N VAL A 65 -35.35 -16.87 -14.30
CA VAL A 65 -35.77 -17.95 -15.22
C VAL A 65 -36.15 -19.21 -14.43
N GLY A 66 -35.33 -19.60 -13.45
CA GLY A 66 -35.59 -20.73 -12.56
C GLY A 66 -36.87 -20.54 -11.77
N LEU A 67 -37.12 -19.34 -11.23
CA LEU A 67 -38.34 -19.01 -10.50
C LEU A 67 -39.59 -19.10 -11.40
N VAL A 68 -39.52 -18.53 -12.61
CA VAL A 68 -40.62 -18.60 -13.59
C VAL A 68 -40.92 -20.05 -13.99
N ASN A 69 -39.89 -20.85 -14.22
CA ASN A 69 -40.06 -22.26 -14.61
C ASN A 69 -40.59 -23.12 -13.45
N ALA A 70 -40.16 -22.85 -12.21
CA ALA A 70 -40.66 -23.52 -11.01
C ALA A 70 -42.14 -23.19 -10.74
N ILE A 71 -42.54 -21.93 -10.93
CA ILE A 71 -43.95 -21.49 -10.84
C ILE A 71 -44.80 -22.23 -11.89
N ARG A 72 -44.31 -22.31 -13.14
CA ARG A 72 -45.02 -23.02 -14.23
C ARG A 72 -45.16 -24.51 -13.96
N LYS A 73 -44.13 -25.16 -13.39
CA LYS A 73 -44.11 -26.61 -13.10
C LYS A 73 -44.66 -26.99 -11.72
N LYS A 74 -45.13 -26.03 -10.92
CA LYS A 74 -45.62 -26.22 -9.53
C LYS A 74 -44.63 -26.99 -8.62
N LEU A 75 -43.33 -26.84 -8.86
CA LEU A 75 -42.29 -27.53 -8.09
C LEU A 75 -42.21 -26.95 -6.66
N ARG A 76 -42.12 -27.80 -5.64
CA ARG A 76 -42.00 -27.40 -4.23
C ARG A 76 -40.52 -27.27 -3.82
N GLY A 77 -40.26 -26.37 -2.86
CA GLY A 77 -38.99 -25.66 -2.63
C GLY A 77 -37.68 -26.45 -2.50
N ILE A 78 -37.69 -27.77 -2.29
CA ILE A 78 -36.45 -28.56 -2.17
C ILE A 78 -35.74 -28.71 -3.53
N GLY A 79 -36.49 -28.88 -4.62
CA GLY A 79 -35.91 -28.95 -5.96
C GLY A 79 -35.31 -27.64 -6.45
N PHE A 80 -35.74 -26.51 -5.89
CA PHE A 80 -35.22 -25.18 -6.21
C PHE A 80 -33.84 -24.95 -5.58
N SER A 81 -33.65 -25.36 -4.32
CA SER A 81 -32.36 -25.27 -3.64
C SER A 81 -31.29 -26.15 -4.29
N ILE A 82 -31.64 -27.38 -4.71
CA ILE A 82 -30.67 -28.28 -5.34
C ILE A 82 -30.22 -27.73 -6.70
N ALA A 83 -31.14 -27.23 -7.52
CA ALA A 83 -30.79 -26.64 -8.82
C ALA A 83 -29.90 -25.39 -8.67
N GLY A 84 -30.15 -24.56 -7.66
CA GLY A 84 -29.32 -23.39 -7.36
C GLY A 84 -27.90 -23.76 -6.93
N ILE A 85 -27.75 -24.78 -6.08
CA ILE A 85 -26.43 -25.26 -5.64
C ILE A 85 -25.64 -25.85 -6.81
N VAL A 86 -26.26 -26.70 -7.63
CA VAL A 86 -25.59 -27.30 -8.80
C VAL A 86 -25.14 -26.21 -9.79
N PHE A 87 -25.96 -25.19 -10.00
CA PHE A 87 -25.61 -24.10 -10.90
C PHE A 87 -24.45 -23.26 -10.36
N PHE A 88 -24.48 -22.92 -9.06
CA PHE A 88 -23.39 -22.17 -8.41
C PHE A 88 -22.06 -22.91 -8.47
N VAL A 89 -22.06 -24.23 -8.29
CA VAL A 89 -20.85 -25.06 -8.41
C VAL A 89 -20.32 -25.03 -9.85
N ILE A 90 -21.19 -25.13 -10.87
CA ILE A 90 -20.78 -25.04 -12.27
C ILE A 90 -20.18 -23.66 -12.58
N GLU A 91 -20.82 -22.59 -12.11
CA GLU A 91 -20.34 -21.21 -12.29
C GLU A 91 -18.97 -20.99 -11.64
N ALA A 92 -18.78 -21.45 -10.39
CA ALA A 92 -17.50 -21.39 -9.70
C ALA A 92 -16.38 -22.13 -10.46
N VAL A 93 -16.66 -23.31 -11.01
CA VAL A 93 -15.70 -24.08 -11.81
C VAL A 93 -15.32 -23.32 -13.08
N VAL A 94 -16.28 -22.70 -13.77
CA VAL A 94 -16.01 -21.91 -14.98
C VAL A 94 -15.15 -20.68 -14.66
N ILE A 95 -15.42 -19.98 -13.56
CA ILE A 95 -14.60 -18.84 -13.12
C ILE A 95 -13.16 -19.28 -12.85
N ILE A 96 -12.96 -20.38 -12.12
CA ILE A 96 -11.62 -20.91 -11.82
C ILE A 96 -10.85 -21.23 -13.12
N LEU A 97 -11.52 -21.85 -14.09
CA LEU A 97 -10.91 -22.16 -15.39
C LEU A 97 -10.55 -20.89 -16.18
N ILE A 98 -11.41 -19.87 -16.18
CA ILE A 98 -11.13 -18.59 -16.84
C ILE A 98 -9.96 -17.86 -16.17
N LEU A 99 -9.93 -17.82 -14.83
CA LEU A 99 -8.83 -17.22 -14.09
C LEU A 99 -7.51 -17.96 -14.35
N GLY A 100 -7.53 -19.30 -14.37
CA GLY A 100 -6.37 -20.10 -14.74
C GLY A 100 -5.88 -19.80 -16.16
N LEU A 101 -6.81 -19.64 -17.12
CA LEU A 101 -6.47 -19.30 -18.50
C LEU A 101 -5.89 -17.88 -18.61
N LEU A 102 -6.49 -16.89 -17.93
CA LEU A 102 -6.01 -15.51 -17.90
C LEU A 102 -4.63 -15.43 -17.24
N PHE A 103 -4.39 -16.20 -16.18
CA PHE A 103 -3.08 -16.33 -15.56
C PHE A 103 -2.05 -16.89 -16.55
N ILE A 104 -2.37 -17.97 -17.26
CA ILE A 104 -1.49 -18.55 -18.30
C ILE A 104 -1.19 -17.54 -19.42
N ILE A 105 -2.20 -16.78 -19.86
CA ILE A 105 -2.03 -15.74 -20.90
C ILE A 105 -1.15 -14.60 -20.38
N ALA A 106 -1.40 -14.13 -19.15
CA ALA A 106 -0.62 -13.06 -18.51
C ALA A 106 0.84 -13.47 -18.29
N THR A 107 1.12 -14.75 -18.04
CA THR A 107 2.48 -15.28 -17.94
C THR A 107 3.06 -15.74 -19.28
N GLY A 108 2.40 -15.45 -20.41
CA GLY A 108 2.93 -15.68 -21.77
C GLY A 108 2.87 -17.14 -22.26
N GLY A 109 2.05 -18.00 -21.67
CA GLY A 109 1.86 -19.39 -22.13
C GLY A 109 3.03 -20.34 -21.84
N GLU A 110 4.15 -19.86 -21.29
CA GLU A 110 5.17 -20.71 -20.71
C GLU A 110 4.72 -21.12 -19.30
N MET A 111 4.10 -22.29 -19.17
CA MET A 111 4.27 -23.06 -17.94
C MET A 111 5.76 -23.43 -17.87
N ARG A 112 6.60 -22.51 -17.39
CA ARG A 112 7.89 -22.90 -16.86
C ARG A 112 7.59 -23.90 -15.75
N ALA A 113 8.07 -25.13 -15.93
CA ALA A 113 8.28 -26.03 -14.80
C ALA A 113 8.93 -25.20 -13.68
N PRO A 114 8.59 -25.42 -12.38
CA PRO A 114 9.28 -24.72 -11.30
C PRO A 114 10.76 -24.85 -11.61
N GLU A 115 11.41 -23.70 -11.86
CA GLU A 115 12.82 -23.69 -12.16
C GLU A 115 13.47 -24.43 -11.00
N THR A 116 13.91 -25.67 -11.25
CA THR A 116 15.08 -26.16 -10.56
C THR A 116 16.11 -25.12 -10.91
N ILE A 117 16.33 -24.22 -9.95
CA ILE A 117 17.34 -23.19 -10.00
C ILE A 117 18.63 -23.93 -10.33
N SER A 118 18.96 -23.94 -11.62
CA SER A 118 20.31 -24.15 -12.04
C SER A 118 21.02 -22.94 -11.46
N LEU A 119 21.85 -23.19 -10.45
CA LEU A 119 22.89 -22.30 -9.95
C LEU A 119 23.87 -21.99 -11.11
N ALA A 120 23.38 -21.38 -12.18
CA ALA A 120 24.18 -20.44 -12.92
C ALA A 120 24.26 -19.24 -11.99
N THR A 121 25.39 -19.12 -11.32
CA THR A 121 25.76 -18.11 -10.33
C THR A 121 25.22 -16.74 -10.75
N TYR A 122 24.01 -16.41 -10.30
CA TYR A 122 23.73 -15.03 -9.94
C TYR A 122 24.66 -14.83 -8.76
N GLU A 123 25.80 -14.21 -8.99
CA GLU A 123 26.45 -13.46 -7.92
C GLU A 123 25.47 -12.33 -7.59
N THR A 124 24.38 -12.67 -6.90
CA THR A 124 23.89 -11.83 -5.84
C THR A 124 25.09 -11.74 -4.93
N THR A 125 25.91 -10.71 -5.12
CA THR A 125 26.76 -10.24 -4.05
C THR A 125 25.76 -9.91 -2.95
N VAL A 126 25.52 -10.88 -2.07
CA VAL A 126 24.97 -10.62 -0.75
C VAL A 126 26.05 -9.76 -0.13
N ARG A 127 25.98 -8.46 -0.39
CA ARG A 127 26.89 -7.50 0.18
C ARG A 127 26.62 -7.55 1.66
N GLU A 128 27.67 -7.80 2.43
CA GLU A 128 27.54 -7.81 3.87
C GLU A 128 26.99 -6.44 4.29
N PRO A 129 25.93 -6.43 5.12
CA PRO A 129 25.42 -5.17 5.65
C PRO A 129 26.57 -4.46 6.34
N ARG A 130 26.64 -3.13 6.18
CA ARG A 130 27.62 -2.36 6.96
C ARG A 130 27.43 -2.62 8.44
N GLU A 131 28.55 -2.65 9.13
CA GLU A 131 28.59 -2.72 10.58
C GLU A 131 27.72 -1.61 11.19
N PRO A 132 26.93 -1.89 12.24
CA PRO A 132 26.03 -0.92 12.87
C PRO A 132 26.71 0.41 13.23
N GLU A 133 27.98 0.36 13.62
CA GLU A 133 28.80 1.52 13.98
C GLU A 133 28.91 2.54 12.86
N PHE A 134 28.80 2.11 11.59
CA PHE A 134 28.81 3.05 10.48
C PHE A 134 27.60 3.99 10.51
N TYR A 135 26.42 3.46 10.83
CA TYR A 135 25.20 4.27 10.88
C TYR A 135 25.25 5.20 12.09
N GLU A 136 25.63 4.68 13.25
CA GLU A 136 25.70 5.45 14.51
C GLU A 136 26.78 6.54 14.49
N ASN A 137 27.92 6.32 13.84
CA ASN A 137 29.05 7.27 13.87
C ASN A 137 29.05 8.27 12.69
N ASN A 138 27.95 8.40 11.95
CA ASN A 138 27.88 9.39 10.88
C ASN A 138 27.81 10.81 11.46
N GLU A 139 28.74 11.70 11.09
CA GLU A 139 28.82 13.06 11.63
C GLU A 139 27.54 13.88 11.43
N ASN A 140 26.82 13.69 10.32
CA ASN A 140 25.56 14.38 10.06
C ASN A 140 24.42 13.81 10.92
N LEU A 141 24.40 12.49 11.15
CA LEU A 141 23.44 11.87 12.06
C LEU A 141 23.65 12.37 13.50
N ILE A 142 24.89 12.28 13.98
CA ILE A 142 25.29 12.77 15.31
C ILE A 142 24.95 14.26 15.46
N PHE A 143 25.17 15.06 14.43
CA PHE A 143 24.80 16.48 14.46
C PHE A 143 23.30 16.67 14.67
N LEU A 144 22.46 15.96 13.91
CA LEU A 144 21.00 16.07 14.03
C LEU A 144 20.52 15.61 15.41
N GLU A 145 20.98 14.45 15.89
CA GLU A 145 20.60 13.90 17.21
C GLU A 145 20.98 14.83 18.37
N ASN A 146 22.08 15.58 18.24
CA ASN A 146 22.50 16.51 19.28
C ASN A 146 21.79 17.87 19.23
N ASN A 147 21.17 18.22 18.10
CA ASN A 147 20.59 19.55 17.89
C ASN A 147 19.06 19.54 17.71
N ILE A 148 18.42 18.38 17.56
CA ILE A 148 16.96 18.24 17.48
C ILE A 148 16.46 17.60 18.77
N ASN A 149 15.39 18.15 19.35
CA ASN A 149 14.69 17.56 20.49
C ASN A 149 13.17 17.74 20.35
N GLU A 150 12.41 17.03 21.18
CA GLU A 150 10.94 16.98 21.11
C GLU A 150 10.25 18.30 21.50
N ASP A 151 10.94 19.23 22.17
CA ASP A 151 10.37 20.54 22.54
C ASP A 151 10.44 21.58 21.41
N MET A 152 11.13 21.26 20.31
CA MET A 152 11.29 22.16 19.17
C MET A 152 10.01 22.28 18.34
N SER A 153 9.77 23.45 17.78
CA SER A 153 8.78 23.63 16.73
C SER A 153 9.22 22.97 15.42
N LEU A 154 8.27 22.65 14.54
CA LEU A 154 8.59 22.11 13.20
C LEU A 154 9.53 23.04 12.42
N SER A 155 9.39 24.36 12.58
CA SER A 155 10.30 25.32 11.93
C SER A 155 11.74 25.14 12.41
N GLU A 156 11.95 25.05 13.72
CA GLU A 156 13.28 24.86 14.31
C GLU A 156 13.90 23.53 13.87
N VAL A 157 13.10 22.47 13.75
CA VAL A 157 13.57 21.17 13.21
C VAL A 157 14.04 21.31 11.76
N ILE A 158 13.29 22.03 10.91
CA ILE A 158 13.70 22.30 9.52
C ILE A 158 14.99 23.12 9.50
N ASP A 159 15.12 24.15 10.34
CA ASP A 159 16.30 25.02 10.40
C ASP A 159 17.57 24.22 10.80
N VAL A 160 17.45 23.26 11.71
CA VAL A 160 18.58 22.37 12.08
C VAL A 160 18.92 21.41 10.95
N PHE A 161 17.91 20.87 10.26
CA PHE A 161 18.15 20.03 9.09
C PHE A 161 18.83 20.81 7.95
N GLU A 162 18.43 22.05 7.73
CA GLU A 162 19.04 22.99 6.79
C GLU A 162 20.50 23.28 7.14
N GLN A 163 20.86 23.47 8.42
CA GLN A 163 22.26 23.61 8.84
C GLN A 163 23.12 22.37 8.58
N MET A 164 22.51 21.17 8.66
CA MET A 164 23.18 19.92 8.27
C MET A 164 23.39 19.84 6.75
N HIS A 165 22.54 20.51 5.97
CA HIS A 165 22.63 20.59 4.52
C HIS A 165 23.85 21.39 4.03
N ASP A 166 24.27 22.46 4.71
CA ASP A 166 25.41 23.30 4.28
C ASP A 166 26.73 22.52 4.12
N LYS A 167 26.77 21.26 4.58
CA LYS A 167 27.88 20.31 4.47
C LYS A 167 27.66 19.24 3.39
N MET A 168 26.82 19.50 2.38
CA MET A 168 26.52 18.53 1.32
C MET A 168 27.67 18.30 0.35
N GLY A 169 27.84 17.04 -0.08
CA GLY A 169 28.75 16.65 -1.15
C GLY A 169 28.10 16.78 -2.53
N ASP A 170 28.91 16.93 -3.58
CA ASP A 170 28.42 16.93 -4.95
C ASP A 170 27.64 15.65 -5.27
N GLY A 171 26.35 15.79 -5.63
CA GLY A 171 25.49 14.68 -6.02
C GLY A 171 24.53 14.18 -4.94
N ASP A 172 24.59 14.74 -3.74
CA ASP A 172 23.58 14.52 -2.71
C ASP A 172 22.22 15.10 -3.14
N ARG A 173 21.14 14.57 -2.54
CA ARG A 173 19.78 15.07 -2.76
C ARG A 173 19.06 15.28 -1.45
N THR A 174 18.16 16.25 -1.45
CA THR A 174 17.28 16.49 -0.33
C THR A 174 15.85 16.25 -0.77
N VAL A 175 15.13 15.45 0.02
CA VAL A 175 13.79 14.99 -0.29
C VAL A 175 12.89 15.27 0.89
N PHE A 176 11.77 15.93 0.62
CA PHE A 176 10.67 16.12 1.54
C PHE A 176 9.52 15.21 1.16
N LYS A 177 8.93 14.55 2.16
CA LYS A 177 7.70 13.77 2.03
C LYS A 177 6.76 14.08 3.19
N SER A 178 5.48 14.21 2.91
CA SER A 178 4.44 14.36 3.94
C SER A 178 3.35 13.30 3.77
N GLY A 179 2.71 12.96 4.89
CA GLY A 179 1.63 11.97 4.91
C GLY A 179 2.09 10.52 4.78
N SER A 180 3.36 10.24 5.08
CA SER A 180 3.84 8.88 5.25
C SER A 180 3.22 8.32 6.53
N ASN A 181 2.22 7.45 6.37
CA ASN A 181 1.64 6.71 7.50
C ASN A 181 2.64 5.63 7.92
N THR A 182 3.37 5.86 9.00
CA THR A 182 4.43 4.96 9.48
C THR A 182 3.81 3.77 10.22
N TYR A 183 3.37 2.74 9.50
CA TYR A 183 2.88 1.49 10.14
C TYR A 183 4.00 0.67 10.79
N SER A 184 5.26 0.88 10.37
CA SER A 184 6.42 0.25 10.97
C SER A 184 7.71 0.93 10.50
N VAL A 185 8.64 1.16 11.42
CA VAL A 185 9.99 1.69 11.13
C VAL A 185 10.96 0.52 11.25
N TYR A 186 11.92 0.44 10.33
CA TYR A 186 13.01 -0.53 10.46
C TYR A 186 13.99 0.01 11.51
N ASP A 187 14.03 -0.65 12.67
CA ASP A 187 15.03 -0.39 13.70
C ASP A 187 16.34 -1.02 13.23
N TYR A 188 17.27 -0.17 12.77
CA TYR A 188 18.57 -0.58 12.29
C TYR A 188 19.46 -1.15 13.41
N ASN A 189 19.21 -0.80 14.67
CA ASN A 189 19.96 -1.29 15.83
C ASN A 189 19.48 -2.69 16.23
N ALA A 190 18.18 -2.95 16.11
CA ALA A 190 17.57 -4.24 16.42
C ALA A 190 17.45 -5.18 15.19
N GLY A 191 17.67 -4.65 13.98
CA GLY A 191 17.52 -5.38 12.72
C GLY A 191 16.09 -5.83 12.42
N VAL A 192 15.09 -5.20 13.02
CA VAL A 192 13.67 -5.61 12.93
C VAL A 192 12.75 -4.43 12.60
N PHE A 193 11.63 -4.72 11.96
CA PHE A 193 10.54 -3.76 11.86
C PHE A 193 9.81 -3.67 13.20
N VAL A 194 9.75 -2.49 13.77
CA VAL A 194 8.95 -2.16 14.95
C VAL A 194 7.67 -1.47 14.51
N ASP A 195 6.55 -1.89 15.07
CA ASP A 195 5.27 -1.20 14.93
C ASP A 195 5.40 0.20 15.54
N ALA A 196 5.45 1.19 14.66
CA ALA A 196 5.65 2.58 15.04
C ALA A 196 4.33 3.26 15.45
N GLY A 197 3.18 2.60 15.31
CA GLY A 197 1.85 3.16 15.51
C GLY A 197 1.40 4.06 14.35
N PHE A 198 0.09 4.31 14.23
CA PHE A 198 -0.46 5.10 13.13
C PHE A 198 -0.23 6.61 13.32
N HIS A 199 0.86 7.13 12.73
CA HIS A 199 1.24 8.54 12.80
C HIS A 199 1.19 9.22 11.43
N TYR A 200 0.90 10.52 11.43
CA TYR A 200 1.15 11.40 10.29
C TYR A 200 2.61 11.80 10.30
N GLY A 201 3.35 11.43 9.25
CA GLY A 201 4.77 11.75 9.11
C GLY A 201 5.04 12.99 8.27
N PHE A 202 5.90 13.86 8.78
CA PHE A 202 6.57 14.94 8.06
C PHE A 202 8.06 14.59 7.98
N CYS A 203 8.52 14.17 6.80
CA CYS A 203 9.80 13.50 6.61
C CYS A 203 10.76 14.35 5.79
N LEU A 204 11.91 14.68 6.37
CA LEU A 204 13.05 15.29 5.69
C LEU A 204 14.13 14.22 5.49
N LYS A 205 14.63 14.10 4.27
CA LYS A 205 15.62 13.08 3.92
C LYS A 205 16.77 13.69 3.15
N ARG A 206 17.98 13.21 3.47
CA ARG A 206 19.17 13.44 2.66
C ARG A 206 19.61 12.13 2.05
N TRP A 207 19.66 12.04 0.74
CA TRP A 207 20.21 10.91 0.01
C TRP A 207 21.64 11.22 -0.42
N PHE A 208 22.54 10.27 -0.22
CA PHE A 208 23.94 10.42 -0.58
C PHE A 208 24.54 9.09 -1.02
N THR A 209 25.65 9.17 -1.76
CA THR A 209 26.46 8.01 -2.13
C THR A 209 27.69 7.96 -1.24
N ALA A 210 27.88 6.87 -0.51
CA ALA A 210 29.05 6.70 0.34
C ALA A 210 30.27 6.22 -0.47
N GLU A 211 31.45 6.15 0.17
CA GLU A 211 32.72 5.80 -0.51
C GLU A 211 32.73 4.40 -1.14
N ASP A 212 31.87 3.49 -0.67
CA ASP A 212 31.68 2.15 -1.23
C ASP A 212 30.78 2.13 -2.48
N GLY A 213 30.31 3.30 -2.92
CA GLY A 213 29.43 3.45 -4.07
C GLY A 213 27.96 3.13 -3.77
N GLU A 214 27.63 2.78 -2.52
CA GLU A 214 26.27 2.48 -2.11
C GLU A 214 25.50 3.74 -1.72
N ARG A 215 24.17 3.68 -1.89
CA ARG A 215 23.30 4.82 -1.60
C ARG A 215 22.62 4.67 -0.25
N TYR A 216 22.71 5.74 0.52
CA TYR A 216 22.15 5.82 1.86
C TYR A 216 21.23 7.02 1.99
N GLN A 217 20.42 6.99 3.03
CA GLN A 217 19.58 8.09 3.44
C GLN A 217 19.76 8.39 4.94
N ILE A 218 19.85 9.67 5.26
CA ILE A 218 19.58 10.18 6.62
C ILE A 218 18.14 10.67 6.62
N CYS A 219 17.37 10.28 7.62
CA CYS A 219 15.97 10.60 7.77
C CYS A 219 15.73 11.34 9.09
N VAL A 220 14.98 12.43 9.02
CA VAL A 220 14.34 13.07 10.17
C VAL A 220 12.84 12.98 9.94
N ASN A 221 12.16 12.16 10.74
CA ASN A 221 10.71 12.00 10.71
C ASN A 221 10.12 12.72 11.91
N VAL A 222 9.38 13.79 11.66
CA VAL A 222 8.54 14.43 12.68
C VAL A 222 7.17 13.79 12.62
N LEU A 223 6.77 13.16 13.71
CA LEU A 223 5.57 12.34 13.80
C LEU A 223 4.53 13.03 14.66
N TYR A 224 3.31 13.03 14.14
CA TYR A 224 2.14 13.60 14.79
C TYR A 224 1.06 12.55 14.92
N LYS A 225 0.16 12.78 15.87
CA LYS A 225 -1.05 11.99 15.98
C LYS A 225 -1.87 12.07 14.70
N ALA A 226 -2.09 10.93 14.05
CA ALA A 226 -2.91 10.88 12.85
C ALA A 226 -4.40 11.04 13.17
N ASP A 227 -5.13 11.69 12.27
CA ASP A 227 -6.57 11.88 12.38
C ASP A 227 -7.26 11.78 11.00
N SER A 228 -8.53 12.14 10.93
CA SER A 228 -9.26 12.10 9.64
C SER A 228 -8.78 13.16 8.64
N GLU A 229 -8.24 14.28 9.10
CA GLU A 229 -7.73 15.36 8.24
C GLU A 229 -6.36 15.01 7.66
N SER A 230 -5.51 14.32 8.42
CA SER A 230 -4.18 13.92 7.98
C SER A 230 -4.19 13.06 6.70
N TYR A 231 -5.28 12.36 6.40
CA TYR A 231 -5.44 11.60 5.15
C TYR A 231 -5.44 12.44 3.88
N LYS A 232 -5.77 13.73 3.96
CA LYS A 232 -5.76 14.66 2.81
C LYS A 232 -4.34 14.92 2.30
N TYR A 233 -3.34 14.63 3.13
CA TYR A 233 -1.95 15.00 2.90
C TYR A 233 -1.06 13.80 2.52
N ARG A 234 -1.63 12.68 2.05
CA ARG A 234 -0.89 11.44 1.72
C ARG A 234 -0.06 11.55 0.43
N ASP A 235 1.26 11.45 0.61
CA ASP A 235 2.38 10.87 -0.19
C ASP A 235 2.39 10.85 -1.74
N GLU A 236 1.27 10.90 -2.47
CA GLU A 236 1.30 10.96 -3.96
C GLU A 236 1.24 12.40 -4.51
N ASP A 237 0.75 13.38 -3.73
CA ASP A 237 0.56 14.76 -4.21
C ASP A 237 1.54 15.81 -3.63
N MET A 238 2.38 15.46 -2.64
CA MET A 238 3.23 16.44 -1.92
C MET A 238 4.62 15.91 -1.55
N SER A 239 5.29 15.27 -2.51
CA SER A 239 6.74 15.02 -2.42
C SER A 239 7.49 16.11 -3.16
N ILE A 240 8.43 16.78 -2.49
CA ILE A 240 9.37 17.72 -3.12
C ILE A 240 10.74 17.02 -3.14
N ASP A 241 11.31 16.85 -4.32
CA ASP A 241 12.66 16.27 -4.51
C ASP A 241 13.51 17.29 -5.27
N VAL A 242 14.60 17.74 -4.64
CA VAL A 242 15.55 18.68 -5.24
C VAL A 242 16.91 18.02 -5.39
N HIS A 243 17.47 18.16 -6.58
CA HIS A 243 18.76 17.62 -6.96
C HIS A 243 19.88 18.66 -6.80
N GLY A 244 20.97 18.30 -6.12
CA GLY A 244 22.15 19.15 -5.99
C GLY A 244 22.04 20.17 -4.85
N ASN A 245 22.79 21.27 -4.92
CA ASN A 245 22.76 22.32 -3.90
C ASN A 245 21.34 22.84 -3.75
N VAL A 246 20.71 22.48 -2.63
CA VAL A 246 19.49 23.11 -2.18
C VAL A 246 19.79 24.59 -1.94
N ASN A 247 19.22 25.42 -2.79
CA ASN A 247 19.05 26.84 -2.52
C ASN A 247 18.01 27.01 -1.40
N GLU A 248 18.10 28.12 -0.66
CA GLU A 248 17.12 28.57 0.36
C GLU A 248 15.65 28.33 -0.08
N ASP A 249 15.41 28.42 -1.40
CA ASP A 249 14.15 28.11 -2.08
C ASP A 249 13.51 26.76 -1.69
N PHE A 250 14.24 25.67 -1.45
CA PHE A 250 13.60 24.37 -1.09
C PHE A 250 12.97 24.37 0.30
N PHE A 251 13.70 24.88 1.30
CA PHE A 251 13.18 24.90 2.67
C PHE A 251 12.05 25.91 2.78
N ASP A 252 12.14 27.01 2.04
CA ASP A 252 11.03 27.94 1.87
C ASP A 252 9.83 27.31 1.14
N ASP A 253 10.07 26.54 0.07
CA ASP A 253 9.02 25.79 -0.64
C ASP A 253 8.30 24.82 0.31
N ILE A 254 9.03 24.11 1.18
CA ILE A 254 8.45 23.24 2.21
C ILE A 254 7.56 24.05 3.16
N ARG A 255 8.06 25.18 3.69
CA ARG A 255 7.33 26.05 4.63
C ARG A 255 6.07 26.67 4.01
N ASN A 256 6.02 26.74 2.68
CA ASN A 256 4.86 27.23 1.91
C ASN A 256 3.85 26.13 1.53
N THR A 257 4.06 24.88 1.94
CA THR A 257 3.10 23.79 1.65
C THR A 257 1.94 23.74 2.63
N ASP A 258 0.76 23.30 2.15
CA ASP A 258 -0.39 22.97 3.01
C ASP A 258 -0.04 21.89 4.05
N ALA A 259 0.91 21.00 3.73
CA ALA A 259 1.43 20.01 4.67
C ALA A 259 2.14 20.64 5.86
N TYR A 260 2.97 21.66 5.62
CA TYR A 260 3.64 22.40 6.69
C TYR A 260 2.65 23.22 7.51
N GLU A 261 1.71 23.92 6.89
CA GLU A 261 0.68 24.67 7.62
C GLU A 261 -0.12 23.75 8.54
N TYR A 262 -0.53 22.58 8.04
CA TYR A 262 -1.20 21.57 8.84
C TYR A 262 -0.31 21.05 9.98
N ALA A 263 0.89 20.56 9.66
CA ALA A 263 1.80 19.96 10.64
C ALA A 263 2.23 20.94 11.75
N SER A 264 2.51 22.20 11.40
CA SER A 264 2.90 23.24 12.35
C SER A 264 1.79 23.65 13.32
N SER A 265 0.53 23.29 13.04
CA SER A 265 -0.61 23.51 13.95
C SER A 265 -0.79 22.41 15.00
N LEU A 266 -0.03 21.31 14.89
CA LEU A 266 -0.12 20.13 15.74
C LEU A 266 0.99 20.09 16.79
N GLU A 267 0.72 19.38 17.88
CA GLU A 267 1.75 19.01 18.86
C GLU A 267 2.57 17.84 18.32
N ILE A 268 3.90 17.97 18.33
CA ILE A 268 4.81 16.90 17.92
C ILE A 268 4.70 15.76 18.94
N GLU A 269 4.43 14.54 18.46
CA GLU A 269 4.31 13.37 19.32
C GLU A 269 5.65 12.63 19.45
N ARG A 270 6.45 12.61 18.38
CA ARG A 270 7.75 11.94 18.35
C ARG A 270 8.61 12.49 17.22
N ILE A 271 9.94 12.46 17.39
CA ILE A 271 10.89 12.72 16.31
C ILE A 271 11.82 11.52 16.20
N ASP A 272 11.81 10.86 15.02
CA ASP A 272 12.73 9.75 14.73
C ASP A 272 13.85 10.26 13.82
N ILE A 273 15.10 10.08 14.24
CA ILE A 273 16.30 10.45 13.49
C ILE A 273 17.11 9.18 13.27
N TYR A 274 17.41 8.84 12.02
CA TYR A 274 18.16 7.62 11.71
C TYR A 274 18.86 7.69 10.35
N MET A 275 19.81 6.79 10.17
CA MET A 275 20.48 6.55 8.89
C MET A 275 20.24 5.10 8.44
N GLY A 276 20.04 4.90 7.13
CA GLY A 276 19.89 3.57 6.57
C GLY A 276 20.13 3.51 5.06
N PRO A 277 20.07 2.32 4.45
CA PRO A 277 20.08 2.17 3.00
C PRO A 277 18.94 2.97 2.35
N GLN A 278 19.20 3.55 1.18
CA GLN A 278 18.15 4.15 0.37
C GLN A 278 17.22 3.04 -0.14
N GLN A 279 15.93 3.09 0.24
CA GLN A 279 14.88 2.18 -0.24
C GLN A 279 14.21 2.71 -1.51
#